data_AF-A0JXY3-F1
#
_entry.id   AF-A0JXY3-F1
#
_cell.length_a   1.000
_cell.length_b   1.000
_cell.length_c   1.000
_cell.angle_alpha   90.00
_cell.angle_beta   90.00
_cell.angle_gamma   90.00
#
_symmetry.space_group_name_H-M   'P 1'
#
loop_
_entity.id
_entity.type
_entity.pdbx_description
1 polymer ?
#
loop_
_entity_poly.entity_id
_entity_poly.type
_entity_poly.pdbx_seq_one_letter_code
_entity_poly.pdbx_strand_id
1 'polypeptide(L)'
;MPQSRAAAPQNVRTRGQQIAIALLALLLIALLGFYTLVTGRITDGSARLKDGAGQASAGADQLEDGAGKLATGATLADTGAGKLSAGAQKIHAGITTKLAPGADQLQAGAGKLAAGAVKIEADVNNKLAPGVYKVDDGARKLATGAEQLSAALTPTASGTAENNLADGATQLREGASRVEGGAGQLAAGTTQLKGYRGANGSPEAGTGTAALAQALELLQAAADDPVQGLVPLSVVKDKIAKITAGARKLDAGAAQLQSGASRLHEGTGELRAGAAKLTAGFTTLGGKLNSQDPENPGVVLGTRLLADGTAKIREGMDGIPGNPDRPGLLKATASMTEGSSRLAAGTTALNAGIKGDPADPANPGLLRGSEALAAGASELSEGNTKLASGSSQLATGASKLADGNAKVAAGTETLHSSAAAVSPSDVVGRPDAGTAVGMVGVLGLGSVGAFMALRNRRKAVETA
;
A
#
# COMPACT_ATOMS: atom_id res chain seq x y z
N MET A 1 147.42 2.52 -41.27
CA MET A 1 148.22 2.30 -40.03
C MET A 1 147.46 1.32 -39.14
N PRO A 2 148.03 0.15 -38.83
CA PRO A 2 147.40 -0.90 -38.03
C PRO A 2 147.80 -0.76 -36.56
N GLN A 3 146.86 -0.76 -35.61
CA GLN A 3 147.21 -1.00 -34.20
C GLN A 3 146.12 -1.78 -33.44
N SER A 4 146.55 -2.99 -33.04
CA SER A 4 146.40 -3.55 -31.70
C SER A 4 145.01 -3.94 -31.20
N ARG A 5 144.68 -5.18 -31.53
CA ARG A 5 143.87 -6.13 -30.76
C ARG A 5 144.32 -6.16 -29.29
N ALA A 6 143.59 -5.49 -28.40
CA ALA A 6 143.71 -5.66 -26.95
C ALA A 6 142.65 -6.67 -26.48
N ALA A 7 143.10 -7.86 -26.13
CA ALA A 7 142.29 -8.91 -25.52
C ALA A 7 141.85 -8.45 -24.12
N ALA A 8 140.56 -8.15 -23.95
CA ALA A 8 139.95 -8.00 -22.64
C ALA A 8 139.88 -9.39 -21.95
N PRO A 9 140.13 -9.48 -20.63
CA PRO A 9 140.19 -10.75 -19.93
C PRO A 9 138.85 -11.49 -20.03
N GLN A 10 138.89 -12.72 -20.55
CA GLN A 10 137.76 -13.64 -20.40
C GLN A 10 137.64 -14.01 -18.92
N ASN A 11 136.73 -13.36 -18.21
CA ASN A 11 136.29 -13.79 -16.89
C ASN A 11 135.66 -15.19 -17.01
N VAL A 12 136.46 -16.23 -16.77
CA VAL A 12 135.97 -17.59 -16.58
C VAL A 12 135.15 -17.58 -15.29
N ARG A 13 133.83 -17.42 -15.42
CA ARG A 13 132.88 -17.58 -14.30
C ARG A 13 133.16 -18.94 -13.64
N THR A 14 133.40 -18.95 -12.34
CA THR A 14 133.63 -20.20 -11.59
C THR A 14 132.38 -21.08 -11.63
N ARG A 15 132.51 -22.42 -11.56
CA ARG A 15 131.35 -23.35 -11.59
C ARG A 15 130.28 -22.99 -10.55
N GLY A 16 130.67 -22.45 -9.40
CA GLY A 16 129.75 -21.93 -8.37
C GLY A 16 128.92 -20.71 -8.83
N GLN A 17 129.50 -19.78 -9.61
CA GLN A 17 128.77 -18.66 -10.20
C GLN A 17 127.79 -19.11 -11.29
N GLN A 18 128.14 -20.11 -12.10
CA GLN A 18 127.23 -20.65 -13.13
C GLN A 18 126.01 -21.37 -12.52
N ILE A 19 126.22 -22.14 -11.44
CA ILE A 19 125.13 -22.80 -10.69
C ILE A 19 124.23 -21.76 -10.00
N ALA A 20 124.80 -20.72 -9.37
CA ALA A 20 124.03 -19.65 -8.76
C ALA A 20 123.18 -18.88 -9.79
N ILE A 21 123.74 -18.59 -10.97
CA ILE A 21 122.99 -17.95 -12.07
C ILE A 21 121.87 -18.86 -12.59
N ALA A 22 122.12 -20.18 -12.73
CA ALA A 22 121.10 -21.14 -13.18
C ALA A 22 119.95 -21.29 -12.18
N LEU A 23 120.25 -21.35 -10.88
CA LEU A 23 119.24 -21.39 -9.81
C LEU A 23 118.45 -20.08 -9.73
N LEU A 24 119.12 -18.92 -9.84
CA LEU A 24 118.46 -17.62 -9.93
C LEU A 24 117.57 -17.53 -11.17
N ALA A 25 118.02 -18.03 -12.33
CA ALA A 25 117.23 -18.05 -13.56
C ALA A 25 115.99 -18.94 -13.43
N LEU A 26 116.11 -20.14 -12.85
CA LEU A 26 114.97 -21.03 -12.58
C LEU A 26 113.99 -20.43 -11.58
N LEU A 27 114.49 -19.81 -10.50
CA LEU A 27 113.65 -19.07 -9.55
C LEU A 27 112.91 -17.94 -10.27
N LEU A 28 113.59 -17.19 -11.13
CA LEU A 28 113.02 -16.08 -11.87
C LEU A 28 111.97 -16.57 -12.88
N ILE A 29 112.20 -17.70 -13.56
CA ILE A 29 111.21 -18.35 -14.43
C ILE A 29 109.99 -18.84 -13.64
N ALA A 30 110.20 -19.48 -12.48
CA ALA A 30 109.10 -19.95 -11.63
C ALA A 30 108.29 -18.78 -11.06
N LEU A 31 108.97 -17.69 -10.68
CA LEU A 31 108.35 -16.46 -10.17
C LEU A 31 107.61 -15.73 -11.30
N LEU A 32 108.13 -15.75 -12.54
CA LEU A 32 107.46 -15.24 -13.73
C LEU A 32 106.25 -16.09 -14.14
N GLY A 33 106.34 -17.42 -14.03
CA GLY A 33 105.24 -18.36 -14.27
C GLY A 33 104.13 -18.21 -13.23
N PHE A 34 104.50 -18.09 -11.95
CA PHE A 34 103.55 -17.76 -10.88
C PHE A 34 102.91 -16.39 -11.08
N TYR A 35 103.72 -15.39 -11.46
CA TYR A 35 103.26 -14.04 -11.75
C TYR A 35 102.23 -14.03 -12.89
N THR A 36 102.55 -14.61 -14.04
CA THR A 36 101.66 -14.70 -15.21
C THR A 36 100.38 -15.50 -14.92
N LEU A 37 100.48 -16.55 -14.11
CA LEU A 37 99.31 -17.30 -13.65
C LEU A 37 98.41 -16.45 -12.73
N VAL A 38 99.00 -15.72 -11.78
CA VAL A 38 98.26 -14.87 -10.83
C VAL A 38 97.64 -13.67 -11.55
N THR A 39 98.38 -12.98 -12.42
CA THR A 39 97.83 -11.86 -13.21
C THR A 39 96.76 -12.34 -14.18
N GLY A 40 96.93 -13.49 -14.83
CA GLY A 40 95.90 -14.11 -15.67
C GLY A 40 94.61 -14.37 -14.89
N ARG A 41 94.70 -14.97 -13.70
CA ARG A 41 93.53 -15.21 -12.83
C ARG A 41 92.88 -13.92 -12.32
N ILE A 42 93.67 -12.90 -11.98
CA ILE A 42 93.15 -11.59 -11.56
C ILE A 42 92.43 -10.91 -12.73
N THR A 43 92.99 -10.99 -13.93
CA THR A 43 92.46 -10.41 -15.17
C THR A 43 91.12 -11.06 -15.54
N ASP A 44 91.06 -12.39 -15.56
CA ASP A 44 89.83 -13.16 -15.83
C ASP A 44 88.78 -12.96 -14.72
N GLY A 45 89.21 -12.99 -13.46
CA GLY A 45 88.33 -12.75 -12.31
C GLY A 45 87.71 -11.35 -12.35
N SER A 46 88.52 -10.34 -12.70
CA SER A 46 88.05 -8.95 -12.84
C SER A 46 87.11 -8.77 -14.02
N ALA A 47 87.38 -9.45 -15.15
CA ALA A 47 86.49 -9.44 -16.31
C ALA A 47 85.13 -10.08 -15.98
N ARG A 48 85.12 -11.27 -15.36
CA ARG A 48 83.89 -11.93 -14.92
C ARG A 48 83.11 -11.11 -13.89
N LEU A 49 83.81 -10.43 -12.98
CA LEU A 49 83.18 -9.55 -12.01
C LEU A 49 82.61 -8.28 -12.67
N LYS A 50 83.29 -7.71 -13.68
CA LYS A 50 82.77 -6.61 -14.49
C LYS A 50 81.48 -7.03 -15.20
N ASP A 51 81.48 -8.19 -15.86
CA ASP A 51 80.32 -8.71 -16.57
C ASP A 51 79.15 -8.98 -15.62
N GLY A 52 79.41 -9.63 -14.49
CA GLY A 52 78.40 -9.88 -13.45
C GLY A 52 77.85 -8.59 -12.85
N ALA A 53 78.70 -7.60 -12.59
CA ALA A 53 78.28 -6.27 -12.15
C ALA A 53 77.43 -5.56 -13.20
N GLY A 54 77.80 -5.66 -14.49
CA GLY A 54 77.02 -5.12 -15.61
C GLY A 54 75.65 -5.77 -15.75
N GLN A 55 75.57 -7.10 -15.66
CA GLN A 55 74.29 -7.84 -15.67
C GLN A 55 73.39 -7.45 -14.50
N ALA A 56 73.96 -7.35 -13.29
CA ALA A 56 73.19 -6.96 -12.12
C ALA A 56 72.80 -5.46 -12.15
N SER A 57 73.59 -4.59 -12.79
CA SER A 57 73.19 -3.21 -13.07
C SER A 57 71.99 -3.16 -14.01
N ALA A 58 72.04 -3.89 -15.13
CA ALA A 58 70.92 -3.95 -16.08
C ALA A 58 69.65 -4.54 -15.43
N GLY A 59 69.79 -5.55 -14.56
CA GLY A 59 68.69 -6.08 -13.77
C GLY A 59 68.13 -5.07 -12.77
N ALA A 60 68.98 -4.23 -12.18
CA ALA A 60 68.56 -3.14 -11.30
C ALA A 60 67.83 -2.04 -12.09
N ASP A 61 68.29 -1.67 -13.28
CA ASP A 61 67.60 -0.71 -14.17
C ASP A 61 66.21 -1.24 -14.56
N GLN A 62 66.10 -2.53 -14.91
CA GLN A 62 64.80 -3.17 -15.20
C GLN A 62 63.85 -3.15 -13.99
N LEU A 63 64.39 -3.37 -12.78
CA LEU A 63 63.62 -3.30 -11.55
C LEU A 63 63.17 -1.87 -11.25
N GLU A 64 64.03 -0.87 -11.49
CA GLU A 64 63.70 0.55 -11.38
C GLU A 64 62.54 0.91 -12.32
N ASP A 65 62.63 0.56 -13.60
CA ASP A 65 61.58 0.78 -14.59
C ASP A 65 60.26 0.11 -14.19
N GLY A 66 60.33 -1.15 -13.75
CA GLY A 66 59.16 -1.91 -13.31
C GLY A 66 58.50 -1.28 -12.08
N ALA A 67 59.29 -0.86 -11.11
CA ALA A 67 58.83 -0.18 -9.91
C ALA A 67 58.25 1.21 -10.22
N GLY A 68 58.83 1.96 -11.16
CA GLY A 68 58.30 3.23 -11.65
C GLY A 68 56.95 3.09 -12.36
N LYS A 69 56.79 2.06 -13.20
CA LYS A 69 55.50 1.72 -13.83
C LYS A 69 54.45 1.34 -12.79
N LEU A 70 54.82 0.53 -11.80
CA LEU A 70 53.92 0.14 -10.71
C LEU A 70 53.49 1.36 -9.88
N ALA A 71 54.42 2.26 -9.55
CA ALA A 71 54.11 3.51 -8.86
C ALA A 71 53.10 4.36 -9.64
N THR A 72 53.33 4.52 -10.95
CA THR A 72 52.42 5.25 -11.84
C THR A 72 51.03 4.61 -11.89
N GLY A 73 50.97 3.28 -12.01
CA GLY A 73 49.72 2.53 -11.99
C GLY A 73 48.96 2.68 -10.66
N ALA A 74 49.68 2.64 -9.54
CA ALA A 74 49.12 2.86 -8.22
C ALA A 74 48.55 4.27 -8.06
N THR A 75 49.22 5.32 -8.55
CA THR A 75 48.70 6.70 -8.56
C THR A 75 47.43 6.85 -9.41
N LEU A 76 47.36 6.17 -10.55
CA LEU A 76 46.14 6.17 -11.37
C LEU A 76 44.98 5.46 -10.67
N ALA A 77 45.24 4.33 -10.03
CA ALA A 77 44.25 3.60 -9.25
C ALA A 77 43.78 4.39 -8.02
N ASP A 78 44.69 5.11 -7.35
CA ASP A 78 44.37 6.04 -6.26
C ASP A 78 43.42 7.15 -6.73
N THR A 79 43.71 7.79 -7.87
CA THR A 79 42.83 8.80 -8.48
C THR A 79 41.44 8.21 -8.78
N GLY A 80 41.38 6.97 -9.28
CA GLY A 80 40.12 6.25 -9.52
C GLY A 80 39.34 5.99 -8.22
N ALA A 81 40.03 5.52 -7.17
CA ALA A 81 39.46 5.27 -5.86
C ALA A 81 38.92 6.57 -5.21
N GLY A 82 39.65 7.68 -5.33
CA GLY A 82 39.19 9.00 -4.88
C GLY A 82 37.92 9.46 -5.60
N LYS A 83 37.83 9.26 -6.92
CA LYS A 83 36.59 9.54 -7.68
C LYS A 83 35.43 8.65 -7.24
N LEU A 84 35.68 7.36 -6.98
CA LEU A 84 34.67 6.43 -6.48
C LEU A 84 34.16 6.87 -5.10
N SER A 85 35.06 7.22 -4.18
CA SER A 85 34.72 7.70 -2.82
C SER A 85 33.86 8.97 -2.90
N ALA A 86 34.26 9.96 -3.71
CA ALA A 86 33.48 11.18 -3.92
C ALA A 86 32.10 10.90 -4.55
N GLY A 87 32.01 9.93 -5.47
CA GLY A 87 30.74 9.48 -6.05
C GLY A 87 29.82 8.83 -5.01
N ALA A 88 30.36 7.93 -4.19
CA ALA A 88 29.64 7.27 -3.12
C ALA A 88 29.13 8.26 -2.06
N GLN A 89 29.95 9.26 -1.68
CA GLN A 89 29.54 10.35 -0.80
C GLN A 89 28.39 11.18 -1.38
N LYS A 90 28.40 11.48 -2.69
CA LYS A 90 27.29 12.17 -3.35
C LYS A 90 26.00 11.36 -3.32
N ILE A 91 26.09 10.05 -3.56
CA ILE A 91 24.94 9.14 -3.44
C ILE A 91 24.42 9.15 -2.00
N HIS A 92 25.29 8.97 -1.01
CA HIS A 92 24.93 9.01 0.40
C HIS A 92 24.23 10.33 0.77
N ALA A 93 24.80 11.47 0.38
CA ALA A 93 24.18 12.78 0.60
C ALA A 93 22.80 12.89 -0.07
N GLY A 94 22.65 12.40 -1.31
CA GLY A 94 21.36 12.36 -2.01
C GLY A 94 20.32 11.50 -1.30
N ILE A 95 20.75 10.36 -0.75
CA ILE A 95 19.89 9.49 0.05
C ILE A 95 19.43 10.21 1.31
N THR A 96 20.37 10.74 2.10
CA THR A 96 20.09 11.37 3.41
C THR A 96 19.26 12.64 3.29
N THR A 97 19.53 13.48 2.27
CA THR A 97 18.90 14.80 2.17
C THR A 97 17.63 14.83 1.34
N LYS A 98 17.38 13.83 0.49
CA LYS A 98 16.23 13.83 -0.43
C LYS A 98 15.43 12.54 -0.36
N LEU A 99 16.06 11.41 -0.65
CA LEU A 99 15.34 10.14 -0.82
C LEU A 99 14.70 9.66 0.48
N ALA A 100 15.46 9.65 1.58
CA ALA A 100 14.98 9.16 2.87
C ALA A 100 13.88 10.06 3.47
N PRO A 101 14.01 11.42 3.49
CA PRO A 101 12.92 12.29 3.91
C PRO A 101 11.68 12.18 3.00
N GLY A 102 11.87 12.04 1.68
CA GLY A 102 10.75 11.83 0.75
C GLY A 102 10.03 10.51 0.98
N ALA A 103 10.75 9.44 1.29
CA ALA A 103 10.17 8.15 1.66
C ALA A 103 9.38 8.23 2.97
N ASP A 104 9.87 8.97 3.98
CA ASP A 104 9.12 9.21 5.22
C ASP A 104 7.81 9.96 4.97
N GLN A 105 7.85 10.99 4.13
CA GLN A 105 6.65 11.75 3.76
C GLN A 105 5.64 10.86 3.01
N LEU A 106 6.12 10.04 2.08
CA LEU A 106 5.28 9.10 1.34
C LEU A 106 4.67 8.05 2.27
N GLN A 107 5.45 7.47 3.19
CA GLN A 107 4.97 6.50 4.18
C GLN A 107 3.93 7.14 5.12
N ALA A 108 4.18 8.35 5.61
CA ALA A 108 3.22 9.07 6.44
C ALA A 108 1.92 9.39 5.67
N GLY A 109 2.03 9.79 4.40
CA GLY A 109 0.88 10.02 3.52
C GLY A 109 0.07 8.75 3.26
N ALA A 110 0.74 7.64 2.96
CA ALA A 110 0.10 6.33 2.77
C ALA A 110 -0.58 5.84 4.07
N GLY A 111 0.04 6.06 5.24
CA GLY A 111 -0.57 5.76 6.53
C GLY A 111 -1.84 6.57 6.79
N LYS A 112 -1.84 7.88 6.47
CA LYS A 112 -3.04 8.73 6.56
C LYS A 112 -4.14 8.27 5.60
N LEU A 113 -3.78 7.91 4.37
CA LEU A 113 -4.73 7.39 3.39
C LEU A 113 -5.36 6.07 3.87
N ALA A 114 -4.55 5.14 4.38
CA ALA A 114 -5.04 3.87 4.92
C ALA A 114 -5.99 4.09 6.12
N ALA A 115 -5.62 4.96 7.06
CA ALA A 115 -6.50 5.30 8.19
C ALA A 115 -7.81 5.96 7.72
N GLY A 116 -7.75 6.83 6.72
CA GLY A 116 -8.92 7.44 6.10
C GLY A 116 -9.83 6.41 5.42
N ALA A 117 -9.25 5.44 4.71
CA ALA A 117 -10.00 4.38 4.05
C ALA A 117 -10.73 3.48 5.06
N VAL A 118 -10.04 3.06 6.14
CA VAL A 118 -10.65 2.31 7.25
C VAL A 118 -11.82 3.08 7.86
N LYS A 119 -11.67 4.40 8.04
CA LYS A 119 -12.76 5.24 8.58
C LYS A 119 -13.96 5.29 7.63
N ILE A 120 -13.73 5.46 6.33
CA ILE A 120 -14.81 5.48 5.32
C ILE A 120 -15.54 4.15 5.31
N GLU A 121 -14.82 3.03 5.27
CA GLU A 121 -15.41 1.69 5.32
C GLU A 121 -16.24 1.50 6.60
N ALA A 122 -15.72 1.92 7.76
CA ALA A 122 -16.45 1.86 9.01
C ALA A 122 -17.73 2.72 9.00
N ASP A 123 -17.67 3.95 8.47
CA ASP A 123 -18.84 4.83 8.38
C ASP A 123 -19.89 4.27 7.39
N VAL A 124 -19.46 3.65 6.27
CA VAL A 124 -20.37 2.98 5.34
C VAL A 124 -21.05 1.77 6.00
N ASN A 125 -20.27 0.89 6.64
CA ASN A 125 -20.79 -0.32 7.28
C ASN A 125 -21.71 -0.02 8.47
N ASN A 126 -21.35 0.97 9.30
CA ASN A 126 -22.02 1.18 10.60
C ASN A 126 -23.08 2.28 10.58
N LYS A 127 -23.11 3.14 9.56
CA LYS A 127 -24.06 4.26 9.49
C LYS A 127 -24.85 4.26 8.20
N LEU A 128 -24.17 4.30 7.06
CA LEU A 128 -24.84 4.51 5.77
C LEU A 128 -25.67 3.29 5.36
N ALA A 129 -25.08 2.09 5.33
CA ALA A 129 -25.78 0.88 4.93
C ALA A 129 -27.00 0.56 5.83
N PRO A 130 -26.89 0.60 7.17
CA PRO A 130 -28.06 0.46 8.04
C PRO A 130 -29.16 1.51 7.77
N GLY A 131 -28.77 2.75 7.45
CA GLY A 131 -29.71 3.80 7.07
C GLY A 131 -30.46 3.46 5.78
N VAL A 132 -29.74 3.03 4.74
CA VAL A 132 -30.31 2.57 3.47
C VAL A 132 -31.28 1.40 3.70
N TYR A 133 -30.91 0.42 4.52
CA TYR A 133 -31.78 -0.72 4.80
C TYR A 133 -33.06 -0.32 5.50
N LYS A 134 -33.00 0.60 6.48
CA LYS A 134 -34.17 1.11 7.20
C LYS A 134 -35.11 1.89 6.29
N VAL A 135 -34.56 2.74 5.41
CA VAL A 135 -35.37 3.52 4.46
C VAL A 135 -36.07 2.59 3.47
N ASP A 136 -35.38 1.57 2.94
CA ASP A 136 -35.99 0.60 2.04
C ASP A 136 -37.07 -0.24 2.74
N ASP A 137 -36.82 -0.74 3.95
CA ASP A 137 -37.82 -1.47 4.74
C ASP A 137 -39.05 -0.59 5.04
N GLY A 138 -38.83 0.68 5.41
CA GLY A 138 -39.90 1.65 5.63
C GLY A 138 -40.72 1.93 4.37
N ALA A 139 -40.07 2.08 3.22
CA ALA A 139 -40.74 2.29 1.94
C ALA A 139 -41.61 1.08 1.54
N ARG A 140 -41.09 -0.14 1.72
CA ARG A 140 -41.86 -1.38 1.47
C ARG A 140 -43.07 -1.49 2.39
N LYS A 141 -42.89 -1.22 3.70
CA LYS A 141 -44.01 -1.23 4.66
C LYS A 141 -45.06 -0.19 4.32
N LEU A 142 -44.64 1.00 3.91
CA LEU A 142 -45.56 2.06 3.50
C LEU A 142 -46.34 1.67 2.24
N ALA A 143 -45.68 1.05 1.25
CA ALA A 143 -46.33 0.52 0.06
C ALA A 143 -47.38 -0.55 0.39
N THR A 144 -47.02 -1.54 1.22
CA THR A 144 -47.97 -2.57 1.70
C THR A 144 -49.17 -1.95 2.43
N GLY A 145 -48.93 -0.96 3.31
CA GLY A 145 -49.99 -0.27 4.03
C GLY A 145 -50.92 0.53 3.11
N ALA A 146 -50.38 1.18 2.08
CA ALA A 146 -51.16 1.89 1.09
C ALA A 146 -52.05 0.93 0.27
N GLU A 147 -51.53 -0.24 -0.09
CA GLU A 147 -52.28 -1.30 -0.77
C GLU A 147 -53.41 -1.86 0.10
N GLN A 148 -53.14 -2.12 1.38
CA GLN A 148 -54.15 -2.58 2.34
C GLN A 148 -55.27 -1.56 2.53
N LEU A 149 -54.91 -0.27 2.68
CA LEU A 149 -55.90 0.80 2.78
C LEU A 149 -56.74 0.92 1.50
N SER A 150 -56.09 0.83 0.33
CA SER A 150 -56.79 0.82 -0.95
C SER A 150 -57.78 -0.35 -1.05
N ALA A 151 -57.36 -1.55 -0.68
CA ALA A 151 -58.21 -2.74 -0.67
C ALA A 151 -59.41 -2.58 0.27
N ALA A 152 -59.20 -2.04 1.48
CA ALA A 152 -60.27 -1.82 2.46
C ALA A 152 -61.31 -0.77 2.01
N LEU A 153 -60.93 0.14 1.11
CA LEU A 153 -61.80 1.20 0.59
C LEU A 153 -62.42 0.89 -0.77
N THR A 154 -62.04 -0.23 -1.38
CA THR A 154 -62.55 -0.66 -2.69
C THR A 154 -63.63 -1.73 -2.48
N PRO A 155 -64.89 -1.50 -2.91
CA PRO A 155 -65.94 -2.51 -2.80
C PRO A 155 -65.55 -3.83 -3.47
N THR A 156 -65.91 -4.94 -2.85
CA THR A 156 -65.71 -6.27 -3.46
C THR A 156 -66.98 -6.73 -4.18
N ALA A 157 -66.84 -7.73 -5.04
CA ALA A 157 -67.97 -8.31 -5.75
C ALA A 157 -68.99 -8.99 -4.82
N SER A 158 -68.58 -9.48 -3.65
CA SER A 158 -69.50 -10.10 -2.69
C SER A 158 -70.24 -9.06 -1.83
N GLY A 159 -69.70 -7.84 -1.72
CA GLY A 159 -70.22 -6.81 -0.82
C GLY A 159 -70.13 -7.19 0.66
N THR A 160 -69.34 -8.21 1.00
CA THR A 160 -69.31 -8.82 2.33
C THR A 160 -67.91 -9.17 2.84
N ALA A 161 -66.87 -8.63 2.21
CA ALA A 161 -65.51 -8.94 2.61
C ALA A 161 -65.21 -8.43 4.03
N GLU A 162 -64.58 -9.29 4.83
CA GLU A 162 -64.15 -8.93 6.18
C GLU A 162 -63.10 -7.80 6.13
N ASN A 163 -63.20 -6.86 7.08
CA ASN A 163 -62.34 -5.67 7.15
C ASN A 163 -62.39 -4.74 5.92
N ASN A 164 -63.40 -4.87 5.07
CA ASN A 164 -63.66 -3.94 3.97
C ASN A 164 -64.68 -2.88 4.39
N LEU A 165 -64.22 -1.64 4.49
CA LEU A 165 -65.03 -0.50 4.92
C LEU A 165 -66.11 -0.14 3.89
N ALA A 166 -65.79 -0.30 2.60
CA ALA A 166 -66.73 0.02 1.52
C ALA A 166 -67.88 -1.00 1.43
N ASP A 167 -67.59 -2.28 1.64
CA ASP A 167 -68.58 -3.35 1.78
C ASP A 167 -69.43 -3.13 3.03
N GLY A 168 -68.82 -2.83 4.18
CA GLY A 168 -69.55 -2.52 5.42
C GLY A 168 -70.51 -1.34 5.28
N ALA A 169 -70.10 -0.27 4.59
CA ALA A 169 -70.99 0.85 4.28
C ALA A 169 -72.14 0.46 3.34
N THR A 170 -71.88 -0.44 2.38
CA THR A 170 -72.89 -0.98 1.47
C THR A 170 -73.93 -1.82 2.24
N GLN A 171 -73.48 -2.72 3.10
CA GLN A 171 -74.33 -3.54 3.97
C GLN A 171 -75.17 -2.69 4.91
N LEU A 172 -74.58 -1.65 5.53
CA LEU A 172 -75.30 -0.73 6.40
C LEU A 172 -76.44 -0.03 5.67
N ARG A 173 -76.19 0.42 4.43
CA ARG A 173 -77.19 1.06 3.57
C ARG A 173 -78.32 0.09 3.21
N GLU A 174 -78.00 -1.14 2.85
CA GLU A 174 -78.98 -2.18 2.52
C GLU A 174 -79.82 -2.59 3.73
N GLY A 175 -79.17 -2.79 4.89
CA GLY A 175 -79.83 -3.06 6.15
C GLY A 175 -80.79 -1.93 6.55
N ALA A 176 -80.34 -0.68 6.45
CA ALA A 176 -81.18 0.50 6.70
C ALA A 176 -82.39 0.53 5.77
N SER A 177 -82.22 0.24 4.48
CA SER A 177 -83.32 0.18 3.51
C SER A 177 -84.34 -0.93 3.83
N ARG A 178 -83.88 -2.09 4.30
CA ARG A 178 -84.77 -3.18 4.74
C ARG A 178 -85.59 -2.78 5.96
N VAL A 179 -84.98 -2.14 6.96
CA VAL A 179 -85.69 -1.66 8.15
C VAL A 179 -86.65 -0.51 7.80
N GLU A 180 -86.24 0.41 6.93
CA GLU A 180 -87.06 1.50 6.41
C GLU A 180 -88.33 0.97 5.72
N GLY A 181 -88.19 -0.08 4.89
CA GLY A 181 -89.30 -0.77 4.25
C GLY A 181 -90.22 -1.48 5.25
N GLY A 182 -89.66 -2.18 6.24
CA GLY A 182 -90.43 -2.83 7.31
C GLY A 182 -91.17 -1.83 8.20
N ALA A 183 -90.57 -0.69 8.50
CA ALA A 183 -91.21 0.42 9.22
C ALA A 183 -92.36 1.01 8.40
N GLY A 184 -92.18 1.14 7.08
CA GLY A 184 -93.25 1.55 6.16
C GLY A 184 -94.43 0.56 6.13
N GLN A 185 -94.14 -0.74 6.10
CA GLN A 185 -95.18 -1.78 6.20
C GLN A 185 -95.91 -1.76 7.54
N LEU A 186 -95.18 -1.57 8.65
CA LEU A 186 -95.76 -1.46 9.98
C LEU A 186 -96.69 -0.25 10.08
N ALA A 187 -96.27 0.91 9.57
CA ALA A 187 -97.07 2.12 9.46
C ALA A 187 -98.35 1.91 8.61
N ALA A 188 -98.23 1.27 7.45
CA ALA A 188 -99.40 0.95 6.63
C ALA A 188 -100.38 0.03 7.39
N GLY A 189 -99.87 -0.99 8.09
CA GLY A 189 -100.66 -1.89 8.90
C GLY A 189 -101.37 -1.20 10.08
N THR A 190 -100.70 -0.28 10.78
CA THR A 190 -101.33 0.50 11.86
C THR A 190 -102.38 1.47 11.33
N THR A 191 -102.17 2.04 10.13
CA THR A 191 -103.18 2.86 9.46
C THR A 191 -104.42 2.03 9.11
N GLN A 192 -104.24 0.81 8.59
CA GLN A 192 -105.33 -0.12 8.31
C GLN A 192 -106.05 -0.57 9.59
N LEU A 193 -105.31 -0.85 10.68
CA LEU A 193 -105.88 -1.24 11.97
C LEU A 193 -106.74 -0.13 12.57
N LYS A 194 -106.28 1.13 12.50
CA LYS A 194 -107.07 2.29 12.93
C LYS A 194 -108.35 2.42 12.10
N GLY A 195 -108.21 2.29 10.78
CA GLY A 195 -109.30 2.41 9.84
C GLY A 195 -109.99 3.77 9.89
N TYR A 196 -111.24 3.83 9.44
CA TYR A 196 -112.05 5.05 9.44
C TYR A 196 -113.46 4.75 9.93
N ARG A 197 -114.10 5.75 10.54
CA ARG A 197 -115.52 5.67 10.90
C ARG A 197 -116.37 5.63 9.64
N GLY A 198 -117.47 4.88 9.66
CA GLY A 198 -118.40 4.85 8.54
C GLY A 198 -119.25 6.12 8.50
N ALA A 199 -119.61 6.50 7.28
CA ALA A 199 -120.42 7.69 7.03
C ALA A 199 -121.85 7.52 7.61
N ASN A 200 -122.52 8.64 7.90
CA ASN A 200 -123.92 8.68 8.33
C ASN A 200 -124.25 7.84 9.59
N GLY A 201 -123.26 7.60 10.45
CA GLY A 201 -123.47 6.80 11.65
C GLY A 201 -123.64 5.30 11.40
N SER A 202 -123.28 4.78 10.21
CA SER A 202 -123.27 3.35 9.93
C SER A 202 -121.88 2.77 10.15
N PRO A 203 -121.65 1.93 11.19
CA PRO A 203 -120.36 1.30 11.42
C PRO A 203 -119.96 0.33 10.31
N GLU A 204 -120.93 -0.26 9.60
CA GLU A 204 -120.71 -1.22 8.51
C GLU A 204 -120.02 -0.57 7.31
N ALA A 205 -120.17 0.75 7.15
CA ALA A 205 -119.48 1.54 6.14
C ALA A 205 -118.07 1.99 6.57
N GLY A 206 -117.62 1.64 7.78
CA GLY A 206 -116.30 1.96 8.31
C GLY A 206 -115.36 0.75 8.34
N THR A 207 -114.12 0.97 8.79
CA THR A 207 -113.13 -0.10 9.00
C THR A 207 -112.36 0.06 10.31
N GLY A 208 -111.72 -1.03 10.75
CA GLY A 208 -110.75 -1.01 11.85
C GLY A 208 -111.35 -0.69 13.22
N THR A 209 -110.50 -0.20 14.13
CA THR A 209 -110.90 0.20 15.49
C THR A 209 -111.84 1.40 15.49
N ALA A 210 -111.77 2.27 14.49
CA ALA A 210 -112.65 3.43 14.34
C ALA A 210 -114.12 3.01 14.13
N ALA A 211 -114.37 2.03 13.24
CA ALA A 211 -115.72 1.48 13.02
C ALA A 211 -116.22 0.67 14.21
N LEU A 212 -115.36 -0.14 14.83
CA LEU A 212 -115.71 -0.86 16.07
C LEU A 212 -116.10 0.10 17.19
N ALA A 213 -115.35 1.18 17.39
CA ALA A 213 -115.67 2.22 18.37
C ALA A 213 -117.03 2.87 18.07
N GLN A 214 -117.33 3.16 16.80
CA GLN A 214 -118.61 3.72 16.37
C GLN A 214 -119.78 2.74 16.61
N ALA A 215 -119.60 1.45 16.33
CA ALA A 215 -120.60 0.40 16.60
C ALA A 215 -120.91 0.27 18.09
N LEU A 216 -119.87 0.30 18.93
CA LEU A 216 -120.02 0.22 20.37
C LEU A 216 -120.67 1.47 20.97
N GLU A 217 -120.38 2.65 20.42
CA GLU A 217 -121.03 3.91 20.79
C GLU A 217 -122.54 3.86 20.49
N LEU A 218 -122.94 3.36 19.32
CA LEU A 218 -124.36 3.18 18.95
C LEU A 218 -125.06 2.11 19.78
N LEU A 219 -124.38 0.97 20.04
CA LEU A 219 -124.93 -0.09 20.87
C LEU A 219 -125.11 0.34 22.33
N GLN A 220 -124.17 1.15 22.84
CA GLN A 220 -124.31 1.74 24.17
C GLN A 220 -125.48 2.73 24.22
N ALA A 221 -125.62 3.58 23.21
CA ALA A 221 -126.78 4.49 23.10
C ALA A 221 -128.11 3.73 23.03
N ALA A 222 -128.19 2.63 22.28
CA ALA A 222 -129.38 1.77 22.21
C ALA A 222 -129.66 1.03 23.53
N ALA A 223 -128.63 0.64 24.27
CA ALA A 223 -128.79 0.03 25.60
C ALA A 223 -129.24 1.04 26.66
N ASP A 224 -128.99 2.34 26.47
CA ASP A 224 -129.42 3.42 27.35
C ASP A 224 -130.87 3.89 27.09
N ASP A 225 -131.54 3.34 26.06
CA ASP A 225 -132.97 3.58 25.78
C ASP A 225 -133.88 2.89 26.84
N PRO A 226 -134.78 3.62 27.53
CA PRO A 226 -135.58 3.09 28.64
C PRO A 226 -136.72 2.10 28.30
N VAL A 227 -136.94 1.72 27.03
CA VAL A 227 -138.23 1.12 26.61
C VAL A 227 -138.35 -0.42 26.64
N GLN A 228 -137.37 -1.23 27.04
CA GLN A 228 -137.55 -2.71 27.06
C GLN A 228 -137.08 -3.37 28.36
N GLY A 229 -138.04 -3.67 29.25
CA GLY A 229 -137.86 -4.59 30.36
C GLY A 229 -137.83 -6.04 29.86
N LEU A 230 -136.81 -6.81 30.27
CA LEU A 230 -136.78 -8.28 30.49
C LEU A 230 -135.37 -8.93 30.37
N VAL A 231 -134.27 -8.18 30.37
CA VAL A 231 -132.91 -8.76 30.46
C VAL A 231 -132.10 -8.01 31.52
N PRO A 232 -131.20 -8.65 32.29
CA PRO A 232 -130.24 -7.93 33.13
C PRO A 232 -129.25 -7.14 32.26
N LEU A 233 -129.67 -5.95 31.81
CA LEU A 233 -128.95 -5.07 30.89
C LEU A 233 -127.67 -4.49 31.50
N SER A 234 -127.53 -4.47 32.83
CA SER A 234 -126.36 -3.94 33.54
C SER A 234 -125.07 -4.70 33.18
N VAL A 235 -125.12 -6.03 33.15
CA VAL A 235 -123.97 -6.88 32.78
C VAL A 235 -123.58 -6.69 31.31
N VAL A 236 -124.55 -6.45 30.43
CA VAL A 236 -124.32 -6.20 29.00
C VAL A 236 -123.71 -4.81 28.79
N LYS A 237 -124.22 -3.77 29.46
CA LYS A 237 -123.65 -2.41 29.45
C LYS A 237 -122.21 -2.39 29.96
N ASP A 238 -121.92 -3.09 31.06
CA ASP A 238 -120.56 -3.20 31.59
C ASP A 238 -119.60 -3.90 30.62
N LYS A 239 -120.06 -4.95 29.94
CA LYS A 239 -119.26 -5.65 28.91
C LYS A 239 -119.01 -4.75 27.70
N ILE A 240 -120.02 -4.01 27.23
CA ILE A 240 -119.87 -3.04 26.13
C ILE A 240 -118.87 -1.95 26.52
N ALA A 241 -119.02 -1.33 27.69
CA ALA A 241 -118.10 -0.31 28.19
C ALA A 241 -116.65 -0.82 28.28
N LYS A 242 -116.44 -2.06 28.74
CA LYS A 242 -115.11 -2.72 28.76
C LYS A 242 -114.55 -2.94 27.36
N ILE A 243 -115.37 -3.37 26.39
CA ILE A 243 -114.95 -3.54 25.00
C ILE A 243 -114.64 -2.18 24.36
N THR A 244 -115.43 -1.14 24.61
CA THR A 244 -115.18 0.23 24.15
C THR A 244 -113.86 0.77 24.71
N ALA A 245 -113.62 0.57 26.01
CA ALA A 245 -112.35 0.92 26.63
C ALA A 245 -111.18 0.14 26.01
N GLY A 246 -111.36 -1.15 25.70
CA GLY A 246 -110.40 -1.98 24.98
C GLY A 246 -110.11 -1.47 23.56
N ALA A 247 -111.15 -1.11 22.79
CA ALA A 247 -111.03 -0.56 21.44
C ALA A 247 -110.31 0.79 21.43
N ARG A 248 -110.60 1.67 22.39
CA ARG A 248 -109.88 2.94 22.58
C ARG A 248 -108.41 2.72 22.95
N LYS A 249 -108.12 1.74 23.82
CA LYS A 249 -106.73 1.35 24.13
C LYS A 249 -106.00 0.80 22.91
N LEU A 250 -106.67 -0.01 22.09
CA LEU A 250 -106.10 -0.54 20.86
C LEU A 250 -105.81 0.57 19.85
N ASP A 251 -106.73 1.52 19.66
CA ASP A 251 -106.53 2.68 18.79
C ASP A 251 -105.36 3.56 19.26
N ALA A 252 -105.30 3.84 20.56
CA ALA A 252 -104.18 4.57 21.16
C ALA A 252 -102.85 3.83 20.96
N GLY A 253 -102.82 2.51 21.18
CA GLY A 253 -101.65 1.68 20.92
C GLY A 253 -101.24 1.67 19.44
N ALA A 254 -102.21 1.60 18.52
CA ALA A 254 -101.96 1.69 17.08
C ALA A 254 -101.42 3.07 16.68
N ALA A 255 -101.91 4.15 17.28
CA ALA A 255 -101.39 5.49 17.07
C ALA A 255 -99.95 5.66 17.61
N GLN A 256 -99.64 5.09 18.77
CA GLN A 256 -98.28 5.06 19.30
C GLN A 256 -97.34 4.26 18.41
N LEU A 257 -97.77 3.08 17.93
CA LEU A 257 -96.99 2.24 17.04
C LEU A 257 -96.78 2.90 15.68
N GLN A 258 -97.80 3.58 15.13
CA GLN A 258 -97.69 4.42 13.94
C GLN A 258 -96.64 5.52 14.11
N SER A 259 -96.70 6.26 15.22
CA SER A 259 -95.72 7.31 15.53
C SER A 259 -94.30 6.73 15.64
N GLY A 260 -94.15 5.59 16.32
CA GLY A 260 -92.89 4.86 16.40
C GLY A 260 -92.38 4.39 15.04
N ALA A 261 -93.25 3.85 14.19
CA ALA A 261 -92.92 3.39 12.85
C ALA A 261 -92.50 4.55 11.94
N SER A 262 -93.19 5.69 12.00
CA SER A 262 -92.81 6.91 11.28
C SER A 262 -91.44 7.42 11.73
N ARG A 263 -91.17 7.49 13.04
CA ARG A 263 -89.85 7.87 13.57
C ARG A 263 -88.75 6.90 13.16
N LEU A 264 -89.03 5.59 13.16
CA LEU A 264 -88.08 4.57 12.71
C LEU A 264 -87.80 4.69 11.21
N HIS A 265 -88.83 4.94 10.39
CA HIS A 265 -88.70 5.17 8.96
C HIS A 265 -87.83 6.40 8.67
N GLU A 266 -88.10 7.54 9.34
CA GLU A 266 -87.28 8.75 9.22
C GLU A 266 -85.82 8.49 9.64
N GLY A 267 -85.59 7.90 10.82
CA GLY A 267 -84.24 7.62 11.32
C GLY A 267 -83.46 6.62 10.45
N THR A 268 -84.12 5.64 9.86
CA THR A 268 -83.48 4.70 8.91
C THR A 268 -83.22 5.35 7.56
N GLY A 269 -84.05 6.29 7.12
CA GLY A 269 -83.79 7.15 5.96
C GLY A 269 -82.54 8.00 6.15
N GLU A 270 -82.36 8.61 7.33
CA GLU A 270 -81.14 9.36 7.69
C GLU A 270 -79.90 8.45 7.72
N LEU A 271 -80.01 7.27 8.33
CA LEU A 271 -78.93 6.27 8.37
C LEU A 271 -78.53 5.83 6.96
N ARG A 272 -79.50 5.55 6.09
CA ARG A 272 -79.28 5.18 4.68
C ARG A 272 -78.57 6.30 3.92
N ALA A 273 -78.98 7.55 4.13
CA ALA A 273 -78.33 8.71 3.53
C ALA A 273 -76.89 8.90 4.02
N GLY A 274 -76.64 8.70 5.33
CA GLY A 274 -75.30 8.70 5.92
C GLY A 274 -74.40 7.61 5.34
N ALA A 275 -74.90 6.37 5.24
CA ALA A 275 -74.17 5.26 4.64
C ALA A 275 -73.83 5.52 3.16
N ALA A 276 -74.76 6.11 2.39
CA ALA A 276 -74.50 6.51 1.00
C ALA A 276 -73.39 7.57 0.88
N LYS A 277 -73.34 8.55 1.80
CA LYS A 277 -72.24 9.52 1.86
C LYS A 277 -70.91 8.85 2.17
N LEU A 278 -70.88 7.87 3.08
CA LEU A 278 -69.67 7.07 3.36
C LEU A 278 -69.17 6.36 2.10
N THR A 279 -70.04 5.64 1.39
CA THR A 279 -69.69 4.92 0.15
C THR A 279 -69.13 5.88 -0.92
N ALA A 280 -69.73 7.06 -1.09
CA ALA A 280 -69.24 8.07 -2.03
C ALA A 280 -67.86 8.63 -1.62
N GLY A 281 -67.66 8.86 -0.31
CA GLY A 281 -66.38 9.28 0.26
C GLY A 281 -65.29 8.23 0.03
N PHE A 282 -65.57 6.95 0.30
CA PHE A 282 -64.65 5.85 0.05
C PHE A 282 -64.32 5.69 -1.43
N THR A 283 -65.30 5.84 -2.31
CA THR A 283 -65.07 5.81 -3.77
C THR A 283 -64.12 6.93 -4.21
N THR A 284 -64.33 8.16 -3.71
CA THR A 284 -63.48 9.31 -4.01
C THR A 284 -62.06 9.12 -3.49
N LEU A 285 -61.93 8.68 -2.23
CA LEU A 285 -60.63 8.44 -1.60
C LEU A 285 -59.89 7.28 -2.27
N GLY A 286 -60.58 6.18 -2.56
CA GLY A 286 -60.06 5.03 -3.30
C GLY A 286 -59.56 5.43 -4.69
N GLY A 287 -60.30 6.28 -5.41
CA GLY A 287 -59.86 6.82 -6.69
C GLY A 287 -58.56 7.63 -6.59
N LYS A 288 -58.44 8.51 -5.59
CA LYS A 288 -57.22 9.29 -5.35
C LYS A 288 -56.04 8.41 -4.91
N LEU A 289 -56.27 7.42 -4.06
CA LEU A 289 -55.24 6.47 -3.61
C LEU A 289 -54.69 5.63 -4.77
N ASN A 290 -55.56 5.24 -5.71
CA ASN A 290 -55.26 4.33 -6.81
C ASN A 290 -54.99 5.02 -8.15
N SER A 291 -54.88 6.35 -8.19
CA SER A 291 -54.51 7.06 -9.43
C SER A 291 -53.24 6.44 -10.04
N GLN A 292 -53.33 6.08 -11.32
CA GLN A 292 -52.22 5.53 -12.10
C GLN A 292 -51.55 6.58 -13.00
N ASP A 293 -51.95 7.85 -12.87
CA ASP A 293 -51.36 8.95 -13.61
C ASP A 293 -49.87 9.08 -13.23
N PRO A 294 -48.92 8.92 -14.18
CA PRO A 294 -47.50 9.07 -13.89
C PRO A 294 -47.12 10.50 -13.44
N GLU A 295 -47.86 11.52 -13.86
CA GLU A 295 -47.62 12.92 -13.47
C GLU A 295 -48.24 13.26 -12.10
N ASN A 296 -49.31 12.56 -11.72
CA ASN A 296 -49.97 12.68 -10.42
C ASN A 296 -50.34 11.29 -9.85
N PRO A 297 -49.32 10.51 -9.43
CA PRO A 297 -49.56 9.16 -8.95
C PRO A 297 -50.35 9.18 -7.65
N GLY A 298 -51.28 8.25 -7.52
CA GLY A 298 -51.94 7.99 -6.26
C GLY A 298 -50.95 7.45 -5.23
N VAL A 299 -51.33 7.48 -3.95
CA VAL A 299 -50.45 7.03 -2.84
C VAL A 299 -49.94 5.61 -3.06
N VAL A 300 -50.78 4.71 -3.63
CA VAL A 300 -50.37 3.33 -3.91
C VAL A 300 -49.24 3.28 -4.94
N LEU A 301 -49.40 3.95 -6.08
CA LEU A 301 -48.36 3.97 -7.11
C LEU A 301 -47.11 4.71 -6.62
N GLY A 302 -47.27 5.87 -5.97
CA GLY A 302 -46.16 6.66 -5.46
C GLY A 302 -45.31 5.93 -4.43
N THR A 303 -45.93 5.16 -3.53
CA THR A 303 -45.21 4.37 -2.52
C THR A 303 -44.53 3.14 -3.11
N ARG A 304 -45.08 2.52 -4.15
CA ARG A 304 -44.38 1.47 -4.93
C ARG A 304 -43.15 2.02 -5.63
N LEU A 305 -43.29 3.17 -6.32
CA LEU A 305 -42.16 3.82 -6.99
C LEU A 305 -41.06 4.21 -6.00
N LEU A 306 -41.44 4.67 -4.81
CA LEU A 306 -40.50 4.91 -3.72
C LEU A 306 -39.78 3.62 -3.30
N ALA A 307 -40.52 2.53 -3.07
CA ALA A 307 -39.95 1.23 -2.69
C ALA A 307 -39.00 0.66 -3.77
N ASP A 308 -39.35 0.80 -5.04
CA ASP A 308 -38.48 0.41 -6.15
C ASP A 308 -37.22 1.28 -6.22
N GLY A 309 -37.36 2.58 -5.97
CA GLY A 309 -36.24 3.52 -5.89
C GLY A 309 -35.28 3.17 -4.75
N THR A 310 -35.80 2.88 -3.56
CA THR A 310 -34.99 2.50 -2.39
C THR A 310 -34.34 1.13 -2.58
N ALA A 311 -35.00 0.20 -3.28
CA ALA A 311 -34.43 -1.10 -3.62
C ALA A 311 -33.20 -0.94 -4.53
N LYS A 312 -33.26 -0.05 -5.53
CA LYS A 312 -32.10 0.27 -6.38
C LYS A 312 -30.95 0.92 -5.59
N ILE A 313 -31.25 1.74 -4.60
CA ILE A 313 -30.22 2.32 -3.70
C ILE A 313 -29.58 1.20 -2.87
N ARG A 314 -30.37 0.25 -2.35
CA ARG A 314 -29.86 -0.93 -1.65
C ARG A 314 -28.98 -1.79 -2.56
N GLU A 315 -29.38 -2.04 -3.81
CA GLU A 315 -28.51 -2.71 -4.79
C GLU A 315 -27.20 -1.95 -5.05
N GLY A 316 -27.23 -0.61 -5.06
CA GLY A 316 -26.02 0.20 -5.15
C GLY A 316 -25.11 0.06 -3.92
N MET A 317 -25.69 -0.16 -2.74
CA MET A 317 -24.96 -0.41 -1.49
C MET A 317 -24.30 -1.79 -1.49
N ASP A 318 -25.09 -2.82 -1.79
CA ASP A 318 -24.73 -4.24 -1.63
C ASP A 318 -24.01 -4.80 -2.85
N GLY A 319 -24.24 -4.20 -4.01
CA GLY A 319 -23.87 -4.73 -5.30
C GLY A 319 -24.91 -5.69 -5.85
N ILE A 320 -24.69 -6.13 -7.09
CA ILE A 320 -25.54 -7.15 -7.71
C ILE A 320 -24.88 -8.51 -7.44
N PRO A 321 -25.57 -9.44 -6.73
CA PRO A 321 -25.04 -10.76 -6.45
C PRO A 321 -24.56 -11.47 -7.72
N GLY A 322 -23.34 -12.02 -7.69
CA GLY A 322 -22.73 -12.72 -8.81
C GLY A 322 -22.21 -11.82 -9.94
N ASN A 323 -22.33 -10.49 -9.85
CA ASN A 323 -21.79 -9.57 -10.84
C ASN A 323 -20.52 -8.85 -10.33
N PRO A 324 -19.31 -9.25 -10.79
CA PRO A 324 -18.07 -8.64 -10.34
C PRO A 324 -17.92 -7.17 -10.78
N ASP A 325 -18.56 -6.76 -11.88
CA ASP A 325 -18.51 -5.39 -12.39
C ASP A 325 -19.40 -4.42 -11.59
N ARG A 326 -20.28 -4.96 -10.73
CA ARG A 326 -21.19 -4.19 -9.89
C ARG A 326 -21.09 -4.64 -8.42
N PRO A 327 -19.93 -4.44 -7.77
CA PRO A 327 -19.63 -4.99 -6.45
C PRO A 327 -20.34 -4.25 -5.29
N GLY A 328 -20.96 -3.10 -5.55
CA GLY A 328 -21.58 -2.27 -4.52
C GLY A 328 -20.60 -1.41 -3.74
N LEU A 329 -21.13 -0.43 -3.01
CA LEU A 329 -20.33 0.48 -2.20
C LEU A 329 -19.59 -0.24 -1.06
N LEU A 330 -20.23 -1.21 -0.40
CA LEU A 330 -19.62 -1.96 0.71
C LEU A 330 -18.31 -2.62 0.30
N LYS A 331 -18.33 -3.36 -0.82
CA LYS A 331 -17.14 -4.04 -1.34
C LYS A 331 -16.13 -3.06 -1.92
N ALA A 332 -16.58 -1.98 -2.57
CA ALA A 332 -15.68 -0.93 -3.06
C ALA A 332 -14.87 -0.29 -1.91
N THR A 333 -15.52 -0.01 -0.76
CA THR A 333 -14.81 0.53 0.40
C THR A 333 -13.84 -0.46 1.02
N ALA A 334 -14.20 -1.75 1.09
CA ALA A 334 -13.30 -2.80 1.56
C ALA A 334 -12.05 -2.94 0.67
N SER A 335 -12.24 -2.94 -0.67
CA SER A 335 -11.12 -2.97 -1.62
C SER A 335 -10.23 -1.72 -1.54
N MET A 336 -10.82 -0.55 -1.26
CA MET A 336 -10.06 0.69 -1.01
C MET A 336 -9.21 0.58 0.26
N THR A 337 -9.74 0.01 1.35
CA THR A 337 -8.99 -0.26 2.58
C THR A 337 -7.84 -1.23 2.33
N GLU A 338 -8.09 -2.32 1.59
CA GLU A 338 -7.05 -3.29 1.24
C GLU A 338 -5.95 -2.65 0.38
N GLY A 339 -6.34 -1.91 -0.67
CA GLY A 339 -5.40 -1.24 -1.57
C GLY A 339 -4.53 -0.20 -0.85
N SER A 340 -5.14 0.62 0.01
CA SER A 340 -4.41 1.61 0.81
C SER A 340 -3.52 0.98 1.88
N SER A 341 -3.93 -0.13 2.49
CA SER A 341 -3.08 -0.90 3.41
C SER A 341 -1.88 -1.51 2.70
N ARG A 342 -2.07 -2.05 1.49
CA ARG A 342 -0.98 -2.56 0.65
C ARG A 342 -0.02 -1.45 0.24
N LEU A 343 -0.52 -0.26 -0.10
CA LEU A 343 0.32 0.91 -0.37
C LEU A 343 1.14 1.29 0.87
N ALA A 344 0.51 1.38 2.05
CA ALA A 344 1.20 1.68 3.29
C ALA A 344 2.31 0.65 3.60
N ALA A 345 2.01 -0.65 3.49
CA ALA A 345 3.01 -1.71 3.64
C ALA A 345 4.16 -1.59 2.63
N GLY A 346 3.85 -1.29 1.36
CA GLY A 346 4.85 -1.06 0.32
C GLY A 346 5.76 0.14 0.63
N THR A 347 5.21 1.23 1.17
CA THR A 347 6.00 2.40 1.57
C THR A 347 6.88 2.14 2.78
N THR A 348 6.44 1.31 3.73
CA THR A 348 7.28 0.82 4.83
C THR A 348 8.44 -0.01 4.31
N ALA A 349 8.18 -0.94 3.37
CA ALA A 349 9.22 -1.75 2.75
C ALA A 349 10.23 -0.89 1.95
N LEU A 350 9.76 0.13 1.24
CA LEU A 350 10.62 1.11 0.57
C LEU A 350 11.53 1.84 1.57
N ASN A 351 10.96 2.30 2.69
CA ASN A 351 11.74 3.00 3.71
C ASN A 351 12.79 2.09 4.35
N ALA A 352 12.44 0.82 4.60
CA ALA A 352 13.39 -0.20 5.06
C ALA A 352 14.51 -0.45 4.03
N GLY A 353 14.18 -0.52 2.73
CA GLY A 353 15.21 -0.64 1.68
C GLY A 353 16.15 0.57 1.59
N ILE A 354 15.67 1.78 1.91
CA ILE A 354 16.49 2.99 1.90
C ILE A 354 17.36 3.09 3.15
N LYS A 355 16.76 2.94 4.33
CA LYS A 355 17.41 3.21 5.63
C LYS A 355 18.02 1.98 6.29
N GLY A 356 17.67 0.80 5.80
CA GLY A 356 17.92 -0.48 6.45
C GLY A 356 16.76 -0.85 7.38
N ASP A 357 16.62 -2.14 7.62
CA ASP A 357 15.70 -2.65 8.63
C ASP A 357 16.47 -2.82 9.97
N PRO A 358 16.12 -2.09 11.04
CA PRO A 358 16.75 -2.28 12.33
C PRO A 358 16.59 -3.70 12.90
N ALA A 359 15.54 -4.41 12.50
CA ALA A 359 15.25 -5.77 12.93
C ALA A 359 15.98 -6.83 12.07
N ASP A 360 16.49 -6.46 10.90
CA ASP A 360 17.24 -7.36 10.02
C ASP A 360 18.60 -6.74 9.63
N PRO A 361 19.68 -7.07 10.37
CA PRO A 361 21.03 -6.62 10.06
C PRO A 361 21.53 -7.04 8.67
N ALA A 362 20.95 -8.09 8.06
CA ALA A 362 21.29 -8.50 6.70
C ALA A 362 20.72 -7.54 5.63
N ASN A 363 19.81 -6.65 6.02
CA ASN A 363 19.29 -5.57 5.19
C ASN A 363 19.77 -4.20 5.70
N PRO A 364 21.04 -3.81 5.44
CA PRO A 364 21.60 -2.55 5.91
C PRO A 364 21.04 -1.32 5.16
N GLY A 365 20.29 -1.54 4.08
CA GLY A 365 19.71 -0.52 3.23
C GLY A 365 20.73 0.25 2.39
N LEU A 366 20.21 1.08 1.48
CA LEU A 366 21.01 1.92 0.59
C LEU A 366 21.90 2.92 1.35
N LEU A 367 21.41 3.46 2.47
CA LEU A 367 22.13 4.44 3.27
C LEU A 367 23.48 3.89 3.74
N ARG A 368 23.47 2.76 4.47
CA ARG A 368 24.70 2.12 4.93
C ARG A 368 25.51 1.52 3.79
N GLY A 369 24.86 1.01 2.74
CA GLY A 369 25.57 0.53 1.55
C GLY A 369 26.42 1.61 0.88
N SER A 370 25.88 2.83 0.74
CA SER A 370 26.61 3.97 0.18
C SER A 370 27.74 4.46 1.09
N GLU A 371 27.56 4.39 2.41
CA GLU A 371 28.59 4.70 3.40
C GLU A 371 29.74 3.67 3.37
N ALA A 372 29.42 2.39 3.32
CA ALA A 372 30.40 1.31 3.19
C ALA A 372 31.19 1.39 1.88
N LEU A 373 30.54 1.75 0.77
CA LEU A 373 31.23 1.97 -0.51
C LEU A 373 32.20 3.15 -0.44
N ALA A 374 31.81 4.26 0.21
CA ALA A 374 32.70 5.40 0.40
C ALA A 374 33.90 5.04 1.29
N ALA A 375 33.67 4.30 2.38
CA ALA A 375 34.73 3.84 3.26
C ALA A 375 35.72 2.92 2.54
N GLY A 376 35.23 1.89 1.83
CA GLY A 376 36.08 0.96 1.08
C GLY A 376 36.86 1.65 -0.05
N ALA A 377 36.28 2.65 -0.72
CA ALA A 377 36.97 3.44 -1.72
C ALA A 377 38.09 4.31 -1.11
N SER A 378 37.87 4.87 0.08
CA SER A 378 38.90 5.58 0.83
C SER A 378 40.03 4.65 1.27
N GLU A 379 39.72 3.45 1.78
CA GLU A 379 40.72 2.44 2.14
C GLU A 379 41.55 2.00 0.92
N LEU A 380 40.92 1.83 -0.24
CA LEU A 380 41.61 1.51 -1.49
C LEU A 380 42.56 2.63 -1.92
N SER A 381 42.14 3.89 -1.79
CA SER A 381 42.98 5.07 -2.06
C SER A 381 44.20 5.10 -1.14
N GLU A 382 44.00 4.90 0.18
CA GLU A 382 45.10 4.83 1.14
C GLU A 382 46.08 3.69 0.82
N GLY A 383 45.56 2.51 0.44
CA GLY A 383 46.36 1.36 0.02
C GLY A 383 47.20 1.67 -1.23
N ASN A 384 46.61 2.30 -2.24
CA ASN A 384 47.31 2.69 -3.46
C ASN A 384 48.36 3.76 -3.22
N THR A 385 48.11 4.71 -2.31
CA THR A 385 49.10 5.70 -1.88
C THR A 385 50.32 5.02 -1.23
N LYS A 386 50.09 4.01 -0.38
CA LYS A 386 51.17 3.20 0.23
C LYS A 386 51.92 2.37 -0.83
N LEU A 387 51.22 1.80 -1.81
CA LEU A 387 51.84 1.04 -2.90
C LEU A 387 52.71 1.94 -3.81
N ALA A 388 52.23 3.14 -4.14
CA ALA A 388 52.95 4.11 -4.94
C ALA A 388 54.23 4.59 -4.26
N SER A 389 54.15 4.89 -2.96
CA SER A 389 55.31 5.33 -2.17
C SER A 389 56.34 4.20 -2.01
N GLY A 390 55.91 2.98 -1.68
CA GLY A 390 56.79 1.81 -1.60
C GLY A 390 57.45 1.46 -2.94
N SER A 391 56.72 1.57 -4.05
CA SER A 391 57.27 1.34 -5.40
C SER A 391 58.27 2.43 -5.79
N SER A 392 58.03 3.69 -5.42
CA SER A 392 59.00 4.78 -5.64
C SER A 392 60.27 4.60 -4.82
N GLN A 393 60.14 4.09 -3.59
CA GLN A 393 61.29 3.73 -2.75
C GLN A 393 62.08 2.56 -3.37
N LEU A 394 61.39 1.54 -3.88
CA LEU A 394 62.02 0.41 -4.58
C LEU A 394 62.77 0.87 -5.82
N ALA A 395 62.16 1.74 -6.64
CA ALA A 395 62.81 2.32 -7.82
C ALA A 395 64.08 3.08 -7.43
N THR A 396 64.01 3.93 -6.39
CA THR A 396 65.17 4.67 -5.87
C THR A 396 66.28 3.73 -5.37
N GLY A 397 65.90 2.64 -4.70
CA GLY A 397 66.84 1.62 -4.23
C GLY A 397 67.51 0.85 -5.37
N ALA A 398 66.74 0.50 -6.40
CA ALA A 398 67.23 -0.16 -7.60
C ALA A 398 68.21 0.74 -8.38
N SER A 399 67.88 2.02 -8.55
CA SER A 399 68.78 3.02 -9.13
C SER A 399 70.12 3.11 -8.39
N LYS A 400 70.08 3.16 -7.05
CA LYS A 400 71.30 3.14 -6.22
C LYS A 400 72.11 1.86 -6.37
N LEU A 401 71.45 0.71 -6.56
CA LEU A 401 72.11 -0.56 -6.79
C LEU A 401 72.78 -0.59 -8.17
N ALA A 402 72.11 -0.10 -9.21
CA ALA A 402 72.68 0.06 -10.55
C ALA A 402 73.93 0.95 -10.51
N ASP A 403 73.84 2.13 -9.89
CA ASP A 403 74.97 3.05 -9.67
C ASP A 403 76.15 2.39 -8.93
N GLY A 404 75.84 1.61 -7.88
CA GLY A 404 76.83 0.87 -7.11
C GLY A 404 77.55 -0.17 -7.97
N ASN A 405 76.79 -0.92 -8.76
CA ASN A 405 77.32 -1.94 -9.66
C ASN A 405 78.13 -1.35 -10.80
N ALA A 406 77.71 -0.21 -11.37
CA ALA A 406 78.47 0.54 -12.35
C ALA A 406 79.84 0.97 -11.79
N LYS A 407 79.88 1.43 -10.53
CA LYS A 407 81.14 1.75 -9.84
C LYS A 407 82.02 0.52 -9.62
N VAL A 408 81.44 -0.63 -9.26
CA VAL A 408 82.17 -1.90 -9.16
C VAL A 408 82.77 -2.29 -10.51
N ALA A 409 81.98 -2.25 -11.58
CA ALA A 409 82.42 -2.55 -12.94
C ALA A 409 83.57 -1.63 -13.40
N ALA A 410 83.47 -0.32 -13.13
CA ALA A 410 84.54 0.64 -13.44
C ALA A 410 85.82 0.38 -12.62
N GLY A 411 85.66 0.04 -11.33
CA GLY A 411 86.78 -0.33 -10.46
C GLY A 411 87.48 -1.62 -10.91
N THR A 412 86.71 -2.65 -11.31
CA THR A 412 87.28 -3.91 -11.81
C THR A 412 87.91 -3.75 -13.19
N GLU A 413 87.42 -2.85 -14.03
CA GLU A 413 88.08 -2.44 -15.27
C GLU A 413 89.42 -1.76 -15.01
N THR A 414 89.48 -0.89 -14.00
CA THR A 414 90.74 -0.27 -13.56
C THR A 414 91.71 -1.32 -13.02
N LEU A 415 91.23 -2.29 -12.25
CA LEU A 415 92.03 -3.40 -11.73
C LEU A 415 92.56 -4.30 -12.87
N HIS A 416 91.69 -4.67 -13.81
CA HIS A 416 92.01 -5.48 -14.99
C HIS A 416 93.08 -4.80 -15.86
N SER A 417 92.88 -3.52 -16.20
CA SER A 417 93.85 -2.74 -16.99
C SER A 417 95.17 -2.57 -16.26
N SER A 418 95.15 -2.30 -14.95
CA SER A 418 96.37 -2.20 -14.13
C SER A 418 97.11 -3.53 -14.04
N ALA A 419 96.40 -4.65 -13.87
CA ALA A 419 97.00 -5.99 -13.84
C ALA A 419 97.60 -6.39 -15.20
N ALA A 420 96.98 -5.98 -16.31
CA ALA A 420 97.47 -6.22 -17.67
C ALA A 420 98.67 -5.31 -18.05
N ALA A 421 98.69 -4.07 -17.56
CA ALA A 421 99.75 -3.09 -17.81
C ALA A 421 101.07 -3.45 -17.11
N VAL A 422 101.05 -4.29 -16.08
CA VAL A 422 102.29 -4.87 -15.52
C VAL A 422 102.69 -6.08 -16.37
N SER A 423 103.08 -5.85 -17.62
CA SER A 423 103.60 -6.90 -18.50
C SER A 423 105.13 -7.00 -18.34
N PRO A 424 105.72 -8.22 -18.25
CA PRO A 424 107.17 -8.40 -18.09
C PRO A 424 108.01 -7.69 -19.16
N SER A 425 107.44 -7.47 -20.35
CA SER A 425 108.04 -6.78 -21.48
C SER A 425 108.49 -5.35 -21.14
N ASP A 426 107.77 -4.65 -20.28
CA ASP A 426 108.06 -3.25 -19.91
C ASP A 426 109.14 -3.13 -18.83
N VAL A 427 109.34 -4.19 -18.04
CA VAL A 427 110.38 -4.27 -17.01
C VAL A 427 111.75 -4.66 -17.60
N VAL A 428 111.76 -5.36 -18.75
CA VAL A 428 112.98 -5.81 -19.42
C VAL A 428 113.62 -4.72 -20.31
N GLY A 429 112.91 -3.62 -20.59
CA GLY A 429 113.36 -2.55 -21.50
C GLY A 429 114.10 -1.36 -20.89
N ARG A 430 114.26 -1.25 -19.57
CA ARG A 430 114.95 -0.11 -18.92
C ARG A 430 115.99 -0.58 -17.88
N PRO A 431 117.28 -0.27 -18.05
CA PRO A 431 118.35 -0.79 -17.18
C PRO A 431 118.60 0.05 -15.91
N ASP A 432 117.60 0.77 -15.39
CA ASP A 432 117.80 1.65 -14.24
C ASP A 432 117.11 1.09 -12.99
N ALA A 433 117.91 0.49 -12.11
CA ALA A 433 117.48 -0.13 -10.84
C ALA A 433 116.83 0.86 -9.83
N GLY A 434 116.76 2.15 -10.13
CA GLY A 434 116.16 3.18 -9.27
C GLY A 434 114.64 3.31 -9.37
N THR A 435 114.02 2.87 -10.47
CA THR A 435 112.58 3.04 -10.70
C THR A 435 111.73 1.83 -10.33
N ALA A 436 112.32 0.65 -10.17
CA ALA A 436 111.60 -0.58 -9.82
C ALA A 436 111.02 -0.56 -8.38
N VAL A 437 111.67 0.16 -7.47
CA VAL A 437 111.16 0.37 -6.09
C VAL A 437 110.03 1.43 -6.06
N GLY A 438 110.00 2.36 -7.03
CA GLY A 438 108.95 3.37 -7.17
C GLY A 438 107.58 2.77 -7.53
N MET A 439 107.54 1.73 -8.38
CA MET A 439 106.27 1.09 -8.75
C MET A 439 105.63 0.28 -7.61
N VAL A 440 106.42 -0.34 -6.74
CA VAL A 440 105.89 -1.04 -5.55
C VAL A 440 105.37 -0.03 -4.50
N GLY A 441 105.98 1.15 -4.39
CA GLY A 441 105.50 2.23 -3.52
C GLY A 441 104.18 2.88 -3.97
N VAL A 442 103.95 3.00 -5.28
CA VAL A 442 102.70 3.53 -5.84
C VAL A 442 101.52 2.56 -5.68
N LEU A 443 101.79 1.24 -5.66
CA LEU A 443 100.77 0.19 -5.48
C LEU A 443 100.22 0.10 -4.04
N GLY A 444 100.98 0.54 -3.03
CA GLY A 444 100.54 0.52 -1.61
C GLY A 444 99.73 1.73 -1.16
N LEU A 445 99.90 2.90 -1.78
CA LEU A 445 99.29 4.15 -1.29
C LEU A 445 97.98 4.51 -2.00
N GLY A 446 97.80 4.14 -3.27
CA GLY A 446 96.56 4.42 -4.01
C GLY A 446 95.35 3.62 -3.52
N SER A 447 95.57 2.36 -3.12
CA SER A 447 94.53 1.44 -2.64
C SER A 447 94.08 1.77 -1.21
N VAL A 448 94.98 2.22 -0.34
CA VAL A 448 94.66 2.68 1.03
C VAL A 448 93.95 4.04 1.02
N GLY A 449 94.35 4.96 0.12
CA GLY A 449 93.71 6.27 -0.03
C GLY A 449 92.25 6.19 -0.49
N ALA A 450 91.96 5.35 -1.48
CA ALA A 450 90.58 5.12 -1.95
C ALA A 450 89.72 4.41 -0.88
N PHE A 451 90.29 3.47 -0.13
CA PHE A 451 89.59 2.77 0.96
C PHE A 451 89.30 3.68 2.17
N MET A 452 90.21 4.59 2.53
CA MET A 452 89.96 5.59 3.58
C MET A 452 88.97 6.68 3.15
N ALA A 453 88.99 7.11 1.89
CA ALA A 453 88.02 8.07 1.35
C ALA A 453 86.58 7.52 1.35
N LEU A 454 86.40 6.22 1.06
CA LEU A 454 85.13 5.51 1.18
C LEU A 454 84.67 5.37 2.65
N ARG A 455 85.59 5.11 3.59
CA ARG A 455 85.28 5.01 5.02
C ARG A 455 84.85 6.34 5.65
N ASN A 456 85.49 7.45 5.26
CA ASN A 456 85.14 8.77 5.81
C ASN A 456 83.81 9.32 5.26
N ARG A 457 83.43 9.01 4.02
CA ARG A 457 82.09 9.35 3.50
C ARG A 457 80.97 8.52 4.15
N ARG A 458 81.26 7.28 4.57
CA ARG A 458 80.29 6.44 5.31
C ARG A 458 79.87 7.06 6.65
N LYS A 459 80.79 7.72 7.36
CA LYS A 459 80.49 8.42 8.62
C LYS A 459 79.67 9.71 8.43
N ALA A 460 79.78 10.37 7.29
CA ALA A 460 79.01 11.60 7.03
C ALA A 460 77.56 11.33 6.62
N VAL A 461 77.25 10.11 6.15
CA VAL A 461 75.89 9.68 5.76
C VAL A 461 75.14 9.00 6.92
N GLU A 462 75.83 8.62 7.99
CA GLU A 462 75.19 8.12 9.23
C GLU A 462 74.76 9.25 10.20
N THR A 463 75.04 10.52 9.89
CA THR A 463 74.70 11.69 10.74
C THR A 463 73.82 12.74 10.05
N ALA A 464 73.14 12.40 8.96
CA ALA A 464 72.11 13.20 8.30
C ALA A 464 70.98 12.28 7.85
#